data_AF-A0A497LJL6-F1
#
_entry.id   AF-A0A497LJL6-F1
#
_cell.length_a   1.000
_cell.length_b   1.000
_cell.length_c   1.000
_cell.angle_alpha   90.00
_cell.angle_beta   90.00
_cell.angle_gamma   90.00
#
_symmetry.space_group_name_H-M   'P 1'
#
loop_
_entity.id
_entity.type
_entity.pdbx_description
1 polymer ?
#
loop_
_entity_poly.entity_id
_entity_poly.type
_entity_poly.pdbx_seq_one_letter_code
_entity_poly.pdbx_strand_id
1 'polypeptide(L)'
;MKEKMPLEWTEEEKDEFILWTAERYNWADGALREARRERFKALRPLMNISRIAKEAKLMVRSGDFSKLPKLRKELAKVGVEKTVEELKDVWAIEDAVEEARDRILNSEEYKEKKDTEKRARAVVTRYDIKITERLKEKGLYMPKPLRELENLDPEVEAEVQEILKRWEERREQFKKGEEKEEQKEQKERKEEK
;
A
#
# COMPACT_ATOMS: atom_id res chain seq x y z
N MET A 1 -6.86 6.95 -44.36
CA MET A 1 -7.86 7.17 -43.30
C MET A 1 -8.17 8.66 -43.30
N LYS A 2 -9.44 9.09 -43.33
CA LYS A 2 -9.76 10.51 -43.17
C LYS A 2 -9.43 10.88 -41.73
N GLU A 3 -8.43 11.73 -41.51
CA GLU A 3 -8.21 12.39 -40.22
C GLU A 3 -9.52 13.10 -39.86
N LYS A 4 -10.22 12.61 -38.84
CA LYS A 4 -11.28 13.39 -38.21
C LYS A 4 -10.57 14.58 -37.58
N MET A 5 -10.70 15.77 -38.18
CA MET A 5 -10.23 16.99 -37.54
C MET A 5 -10.80 17.05 -36.12
N PRO A 6 -10.01 17.46 -35.12
CA PRO A 6 -10.52 17.62 -33.77
C PRO A 6 -11.76 18.51 -33.81
N LEU A 7 -12.87 18.02 -33.25
CA LEU A 7 -14.08 18.84 -33.11
C LEU A 7 -13.74 19.99 -32.17
N GLU A 8 -13.98 21.22 -32.59
CA GLU A 8 -13.74 22.39 -31.74
C GLU A 8 -14.51 22.26 -30.41
N TRP A 9 -13.90 22.77 -29.35
CA TRP A 9 -14.49 22.80 -28.01
C TRP A 9 -15.28 24.08 -27.83
N THR A 10 -16.55 23.95 -27.45
CA THR A 10 -17.32 25.07 -26.91
C THR A 10 -16.80 25.45 -25.52
N GLU A 11 -17.16 26.65 -25.04
CA GLU A 11 -16.75 27.09 -23.70
C GLU A 11 -17.37 26.20 -22.61
N GLU A 12 -18.65 25.84 -22.75
CA GLU A 12 -19.34 24.97 -21.81
C GLU A 12 -18.69 23.59 -21.69
N GLU A 13 -18.23 23.02 -22.81
CA GLU A 13 -17.53 21.73 -22.80
C GLU A 13 -16.17 21.82 -22.10
N LYS A 14 -15.46 22.95 -22.24
CA LYS A 14 -14.18 23.16 -21.54
C LYS A 14 -14.41 23.26 -20.04
N ASP A 15 -15.38 24.05 -19.60
CA ASP A 15 -15.72 24.21 -18.19
C ASP A 15 -16.13 22.87 -17.57
N GLU A 16 -16.98 22.12 -18.27
CA GLU A 16 -17.40 20.79 -17.84
C GLU A 16 -16.21 19.82 -17.72
N PHE A 17 -15.27 19.85 -18.67
CA PHE A 17 -14.07 19.02 -18.63
C PHE A 17 -13.11 19.42 -17.51
N ILE A 18 -12.95 20.71 -17.25
CA ILE A 18 -12.17 21.24 -16.12
C ILE A 18 -12.78 20.76 -14.81
N LEU A 19 -14.12 20.82 -14.67
CA LEU A 19 -14.80 20.32 -13.49
C LEU A 19 -14.58 18.82 -13.29
N TRP A 20 -14.66 18.00 -14.35
CA TRP A 20 -14.43 16.55 -14.22
C TRP A 20 -12.99 16.21 -13.85
N THR A 21 -12.02 16.92 -14.42
CA THR A 21 -10.61 16.73 -14.07
C THR A 21 -10.33 17.17 -12.63
N ALA A 22 -10.88 18.31 -12.20
CA ALA A 22 -10.78 18.75 -10.81
C ALA A 22 -11.41 17.74 -9.83
N GLU A 23 -12.62 17.25 -10.13
CA GLU A 23 -13.32 16.23 -9.35
C GLU A 23 -12.52 14.92 -9.25
N ARG A 24 -11.89 14.48 -10.35
CA ARG A 24 -10.98 13.33 -10.30
C ARG A 24 -9.85 13.61 -9.32
N TYR A 25 -9.01 14.59 -9.60
CA TYR A 25 -7.69 14.71 -8.95
C TYR A 25 -7.77 15.25 -7.53
N ASN A 26 -8.81 16.02 -7.20
CA ASN A 26 -9.00 16.56 -5.86
C ASN A 26 -9.87 15.64 -5.00
N TRP A 27 -11.09 15.36 -5.45
CA TRP A 27 -12.04 14.60 -4.66
C TRP A 27 -11.81 13.09 -4.76
N ALA A 28 -11.83 12.50 -5.96
CA ALA A 28 -11.76 11.04 -6.10
C ALA A 28 -10.42 10.48 -5.61
N ASP A 29 -9.30 11.10 -5.99
CA ASP A 29 -7.98 10.72 -5.50
C ASP A 29 -7.83 10.97 -3.99
N GLY A 30 -8.43 12.06 -3.47
CA GLY A 30 -8.49 12.34 -2.03
C GLY A 30 -9.21 11.23 -1.26
N ALA A 31 -10.42 10.89 -1.70
CA ALA A 31 -11.23 9.82 -1.12
C ALA A 31 -10.52 8.46 -1.19
N LEU A 32 -9.84 8.14 -2.30
CA LEU A 32 -9.05 6.91 -2.42
C LEU A 32 -7.87 6.87 -1.43
N ARG A 33 -7.16 8.00 -1.26
CA ARG A 33 -6.08 8.10 -0.26
C ARG A 33 -6.61 7.89 1.15
N GLU A 34 -7.73 8.49 1.50
CA GLU A 34 -8.36 8.31 2.81
C GLU A 34 -8.84 6.88 3.04
N ALA A 35 -9.56 6.30 2.07
CA ALA A 35 -10.04 4.92 2.16
C ALA A 35 -8.88 3.91 2.34
N ARG A 36 -7.76 4.11 1.64
CA ARG A 36 -6.53 3.31 1.82
C ARG A 36 -5.95 3.45 3.23
N ARG A 37 -5.92 4.67 3.78
CA ARG A 37 -5.45 4.91 5.16
C ARG A 37 -6.34 4.20 6.17
N GLU A 38 -7.66 4.27 6.00
CA GLU A 38 -8.61 3.60 6.89
C GLU A 38 -8.49 2.07 6.83
N ARG A 39 -8.37 1.49 5.63
CA ARG A 39 -8.09 0.05 5.49
C ARG A 39 -6.75 -0.34 6.13
N PHE A 40 -5.73 0.49 5.97
CA PHE A 40 -4.43 0.24 6.60
C PHE A 40 -4.51 0.29 8.12
N LYS A 41 -5.27 1.25 8.69
CA LYS A 41 -5.53 1.30 10.14
C LYS A 41 -6.20 0.03 10.64
N ALA A 42 -7.18 -0.51 9.90
CA ALA A 42 -7.83 -1.78 10.24
C ALA A 42 -6.87 -2.98 10.22
N LEU A 43 -5.77 -2.92 9.45
CA LEU A 43 -4.71 -3.94 9.43
C LEU A 43 -3.61 -3.74 10.48
N ARG A 44 -3.58 -2.58 11.15
CA ARG A 44 -2.54 -2.25 12.14
C ARG A 44 -2.41 -3.28 13.27
N PRO A 45 -3.49 -3.88 13.80
CA PRO A 45 -3.38 -4.95 14.79
C PRO A 45 -2.57 -6.13 14.25
N LEU A 46 -2.82 -6.57 13.02
CA LEU A 46 -2.09 -7.67 12.39
C LEU A 46 -0.61 -7.34 12.26
N MET A 47 -0.26 -6.13 11.80
CA MET A 47 1.14 -5.70 11.69
C MET A 47 1.87 -5.72 13.03
N ASN A 48 1.20 -5.27 14.11
CA ASN A 48 1.76 -5.30 15.46
C ASN A 48 1.98 -6.74 15.94
N ILE A 49 0.99 -7.61 15.73
CA ILE A 49 1.06 -9.04 16.07
C ILE A 49 2.21 -9.71 15.31
N SER A 50 2.28 -9.56 13.99
CA SER A 50 3.34 -10.13 13.15
C SER A 50 4.73 -9.69 13.59
N ARG A 51 4.92 -8.40 13.90
CA ARG A 51 6.20 -7.88 14.38
C ARG A 51 6.61 -8.49 15.71
N ILE A 52 5.70 -8.52 16.70
CA ILE A 52 5.98 -9.09 18.02
C ILE A 52 6.20 -10.60 17.93
N ALA A 53 5.44 -11.29 17.07
CA ALA A 53 5.61 -12.72 16.82
C ALA A 53 6.98 -13.03 16.22
N LYS A 54 7.47 -12.22 15.27
CA LYS A 54 8.83 -12.36 14.72
C LYS A 54 9.89 -12.28 15.82
N GLU A 55 9.81 -11.27 16.69
CA GLU A 55 10.71 -11.12 17.85
C GLU A 55 10.59 -12.31 18.82
N ALA A 56 9.36 -12.70 19.16
CA ALA A 56 9.09 -13.78 20.10
C ALA A 56 9.63 -15.13 19.61
N LYS A 57 9.44 -15.46 18.32
CA LYS A 57 9.97 -16.72 17.74
C LYS A 57 11.49 -16.81 17.82
N LEU A 58 12.20 -15.70 17.64
CA LEU A 58 13.65 -15.66 17.77
C LEU A 58 14.09 -15.93 19.21
N MET A 59 13.41 -15.29 20.18
CA MET A 59 13.73 -15.42 21.61
C MET A 59 13.35 -16.78 22.20
N VAL A 60 12.23 -17.35 21.78
CA VAL A 60 11.81 -18.70 22.18
C VAL A 60 12.87 -19.75 21.83
N ARG A 61 13.49 -19.62 20.64
CA ARG A 61 14.58 -20.52 20.21
C ARG A 61 15.83 -20.43 21.09
N SER A 62 16.04 -19.30 21.77
CA SER A 62 17.11 -19.12 22.76
C SER A 62 16.68 -19.39 24.20
N GLY A 63 15.44 -19.85 24.42
CA GLY A 63 14.88 -20.11 25.75
C GLY A 63 14.43 -18.86 26.51
N ASP A 64 14.36 -17.70 25.85
CA ASP A 64 13.79 -16.47 26.41
C ASP A 64 12.30 -16.35 26.06
N PHE A 65 11.47 -16.22 27.10
CA PHE A 65 10.02 -16.12 27.00
C PHE A 65 9.47 -14.73 27.34
N SER A 66 10.35 -13.73 27.51
CA SER A 66 10.02 -12.37 27.92
C SER A 66 8.99 -11.65 27.02
N LYS A 67 8.96 -11.99 25.71
CA LYS A 67 8.01 -11.39 24.74
C LYS A 67 6.65 -12.08 24.68
N LEU A 68 6.52 -13.30 25.19
CA LEU A 68 5.27 -14.07 25.10
C LEU A 68 4.08 -13.37 25.80
N PRO A 69 4.22 -12.74 26.98
CA PRO A 69 3.12 -11.99 27.59
C PRO A 69 2.63 -10.83 26.72
N LYS A 70 3.54 -10.16 26.02
CA LYS A 70 3.20 -9.06 25.11
C LYS A 70 2.49 -9.58 23.87
N LEU A 71 2.99 -10.67 23.27
CA LEU A 71 2.35 -11.33 22.13
C LEU A 71 0.93 -11.78 22.48
N ARG A 72 0.78 -12.48 23.61
CA ARG A 72 -0.52 -12.92 24.15
C ARG A 72 -1.50 -11.76 24.29
N LYS A 73 -1.06 -10.62 24.84
CA LYS A 73 -1.91 -9.44 25.02
C LYS A 73 -2.41 -8.88 23.67
N GLU A 74 -1.58 -8.86 22.64
CA GLU A 74 -2.00 -8.40 21.31
C GLU A 74 -2.91 -9.39 20.59
N LEU A 75 -2.65 -10.70 20.71
CA LEU A 75 -3.53 -11.76 20.19
C LEU A 75 -4.93 -11.71 20.83
N ALA A 76 -4.99 -11.49 22.14
CA ALA A 76 -6.27 -11.40 22.86
C ALA A 76 -7.14 -10.22 22.39
N LYS A 77 -6.54 -9.10 21.94
CA LYS A 77 -7.30 -7.96 21.38
C LYS A 77 -8.10 -8.31 20.13
N VAL A 78 -7.68 -9.34 19.42
CA VAL A 78 -8.35 -9.82 18.20
C VAL A 78 -9.07 -11.15 18.42
N GLY A 79 -9.26 -11.53 19.69
CA GLY A 79 -10.00 -12.73 20.09
C GLY A 79 -9.25 -14.04 19.95
N VAL A 80 -7.92 -14.01 19.75
CA VAL A 80 -7.08 -15.22 19.77
C VAL A 80 -6.59 -15.44 21.19
N GLU A 81 -7.17 -16.42 21.86
CA GLU A 81 -6.84 -16.76 23.25
C GLU A 81 -5.78 -17.85 23.29
N LYS A 82 -4.58 -17.48 23.73
CA LYS A 82 -3.46 -18.39 23.99
C LYS A 82 -2.86 -18.10 25.36
N THR A 83 -2.40 -19.14 26.03
CA THR A 83 -1.59 -19.03 27.24
C THR A 83 -0.13 -18.79 26.89
N VAL A 84 0.67 -18.35 27.87
CA VAL A 84 2.12 -18.20 27.67
C VAL A 84 2.78 -19.56 27.43
N GLU A 85 2.27 -20.62 28.07
CA GLU A 85 2.82 -21.97 27.91
C GLU A 85 2.62 -22.51 26.50
N GLU A 86 1.44 -22.33 25.92
CA GLU A 86 1.17 -22.70 24.52
C GLU A 86 2.08 -21.98 23.54
N LEU A 87 2.41 -20.71 23.82
CA LEU A 87 3.26 -19.89 22.95
C LEU A 87 4.77 -20.16 23.13
N LYS A 88 5.18 -21.11 23.98
CA LYS A 88 6.59 -21.55 24.04
C LYS A 88 6.98 -22.40 22.84
N ASP A 89 6.02 -22.89 22.07
CA ASP A 89 6.28 -23.52 20.78
C ASP A 89 6.25 -22.48 19.64
N VAL A 90 7.28 -22.50 18.80
CA VAL A 90 7.41 -21.62 17.64
C VAL A 90 6.29 -21.87 16.64
N TRP A 91 5.84 -23.12 16.48
CA TRP A 91 4.74 -23.47 15.58
C TRP A 91 3.40 -22.94 16.11
N ALA A 92 3.15 -23.08 17.40
CA ALA A 92 1.96 -22.50 18.04
C ALA A 92 1.89 -20.97 17.92
N ILE A 93 3.04 -20.27 17.88
CA ILE A 93 3.09 -18.85 17.55
C ILE A 93 2.65 -18.60 16.10
N GLU A 94 3.09 -19.41 15.15
CA GLU A 94 2.69 -19.26 13.74
C GLU A 94 1.19 -19.49 13.55
N ASP A 95 0.66 -20.56 14.13
CA ASP A 95 -0.78 -20.86 14.12
C ASP A 95 -1.60 -19.71 14.71
N ALA A 96 -1.15 -19.13 15.83
CA ALA A 96 -1.84 -18.00 16.47
C ALA A 96 -1.83 -16.73 15.59
N VAL A 97 -0.75 -16.51 14.83
CA VAL A 97 -0.66 -15.39 13.87
C VAL A 97 -1.59 -15.61 12.69
N GLU A 98 -1.69 -16.84 12.19
CA GLU A 98 -2.62 -17.19 11.11
C GLU A 98 -4.08 -17.05 11.58
N GLU A 99 -4.41 -17.52 12.79
CA GLU A 99 -5.74 -17.32 13.36
C GLU A 99 -6.09 -15.84 13.51
N ALA A 100 -5.14 -15.02 14.00
CA ALA A 100 -5.31 -13.58 14.12
C ALA A 100 -5.52 -12.92 12.74
N ARG A 101 -4.76 -13.36 11.74
CA ARG A 101 -4.90 -12.89 10.35
C ARG A 101 -6.30 -13.19 9.84
N ASP A 102 -6.78 -14.41 9.98
CA ASP A 102 -8.10 -14.81 9.48
C ASP A 102 -9.22 -14.06 10.19
N ARG A 103 -9.15 -13.89 11.51
CA ARG A 103 -10.13 -13.10 12.27
C ARG A 103 -10.17 -11.65 11.81
N ILE A 104 -9.01 -11.00 11.63
CA ILE A 104 -8.95 -9.61 11.17
C ILE A 104 -9.45 -9.48 9.74
N LEU A 105 -9.02 -10.36 8.82
CA LEU A 105 -9.42 -10.28 7.41
C LEU A 105 -10.90 -10.63 7.19
N ASN A 106 -11.50 -11.40 8.10
CA ASN A 106 -12.91 -11.73 8.09
C ASN A 106 -13.77 -10.83 8.98
N SER A 107 -13.18 -9.86 9.69
CA SER A 107 -13.94 -8.92 10.51
C SER A 107 -14.79 -8.00 9.63
N GLU A 108 -15.97 -7.64 10.13
CA GLU A 108 -16.85 -6.69 9.44
C GLU A 108 -16.17 -5.34 9.26
N GLU A 109 -15.43 -4.87 10.26
CA GLU A 109 -14.65 -3.63 10.18
C GLU A 109 -13.69 -3.66 8.97
N TYR A 110 -12.88 -4.71 8.81
CA TYR A 110 -11.95 -4.79 7.69
C TYR A 110 -12.67 -4.89 6.35
N LYS A 111 -13.73 -5.69 6.27
CA LYS A 111 -14.54 -5.84 5.05
C LYS A 111 -15.15 -4.50 4.63
N GLU A 112 -15.71 -3.74 5.57
CA GLU A 112 -16.26 -2.41 5.31
C GLU A 112 -15.20 -1.43 4.79
N LYS A 113 -14.01 -1.39 5.42
CA LYS A 113 -12.92 -0.52 4.94
C LYS A 113 -12.42 -0.96 3.56
N LYS A 114 -12.33 -2.26 3.31
CA LYS A 114 -11.95 -2.82 2.00
C LYS A 114 -12.98 -2.50 0.92
N ASP A 115 -14.27 -2.60 1.23
CA ASP A 115 -15.34 -2.22 0.31
C ASP A 115 -15.34 -0.71 0.02
N THR A 116 -15.11 0.11 1.06
CA THR A 116 -14.95 1.56 0.91
C THR A 116 -13.80 1.91 -0.03
N GLU A 117 -12.63 1.27 0.11
CA GLU A 117 -11.51 1.45 -0.84
C GLU A 117 -11.89 1.03 -2.27
N LYS A 118 -12.59 -0.10 -2.43
CA LYS A 118 -13.06 -0.54 -3.75
C LYS A 118 -14.00 0.48 -4.39
N ARG A 119 -14.94 1.04 -3.62
CA ARG A 119 -15.85 2.10 -4.10
C ARG A 119 -15.08 3.35 -4.49
N ALA A 120 -14.15 3.82 -3.65
CA ALA A 120 -13.32 4.98 -3.96
C ALA A 120 -12.49 4.76 -5.24
N ARG A 121 -11.93 3.56 -5.44
CA ARG A 121 -11.24 3.19 -6.67
C ARG A 121 -12.17 3.23 -7.89
N ALA A 122 -13.39 2.72 -7.75
CA ALA A 122 -14.39 2.77 -8.82
C ALA A 122 -14.78 4.20 -9.18
N VAL A 123 -14.84 5.12 -8.21
CA VAL A 123 -15.07 6.56 -8.46
C VAL A 123 -13.92 7.16 -9.28
N VAL A 124 -12.65 6.88 -8.92
CA VAL A 124 -11.50 7.31 -9.74
C VAL A 124 -11.63 6.79 -11.17
N THR A 125 -11.90 5.49 -11.32
CA THR A 125 -12.08 4.86 -12.64
C THR A 125 -13.23 5.47 -13.43
N ARG A 126 -14.35 5.84 -12.78
CA ARG A 126 -15.48 6.52 -13.43
C ARG A 126 -15.04 7.84 -14.06
N TYR A 127 -14.28 8.67 -13.34
CA TYR A 127 -13.81 9.93 -13.90
C TYR A 127 -12.73 9.72 -14.97
N ASP A 128 -11.81 8.76 -14.78
CA ASP A 128 -10.82 8.41 -15.80
C ASP A 128 -11.49 8.01 -17.12
N ILE A 129 -12.53 7.16 -17.07
CA ILE A 129 -13.32 6.78 -18.25
C ILE A 129 -13.97 8.02 -18.87
N LYS A 130 -14.66 8.84 -18.08
CA LYS A 130 -15.37 10.02 -18.55
C LYS A 130 -14.45 11.02 -19.26
N ILE A 131 -13.29 11.30 -18.67
CA ILE A 131 -12.26 12.18 -19.23
C ILE A 131 -11.70 11.58 -20.52
N THR A 132 -11.37 10.29 -20.51
CA THR A 132 -10.79 9.59 -21.67
C THR A 132 -11.76 9.54 -22.85
N GLU A 133 -13.03 9.23 -22.60
CA GLU A 133 -14.08 9.20 -23.62
C GLU A 133 -14.25 10.58 -24.26
N ARG A 134 -14.31 11.64 -23.45
CA ARG A 134 -14.42 13.02 -23.95
C ARG A 134 -13.23 13.44 -24.81
N LEU A 135 -12.01 13.09 -24.39
CA LEU A 135 -10.82 13.37 -25.19
C LEU A 135 -10.81 12.57 -26.49
N LYS A 136 -11.30 11.32 -26.50
CA LYS A 136 -11.45 10.50 -27.72
C LYS A 136 -12.47 11.11 -28.67
N GLU A 137 -13.63 11.54 -28.18
CA GLU A 137 -14.66 12.23 -28.97
C GLU A 137 -14.10 13.45 -29.69
N LYS A 138 -13.23 14.20 -29.01
CA LYS A 138 -12.58 15.40 -29.53
C LYS A 138 -11.33 15.11 -30.36
N GLY A 139 -10.95 13.83 -30.54
CA GLY A 139 -9.76 13.44 -31.29
C GLY A 139 -8.43 13.79 -30.60
N LEU A 140 -8.48 14.13 -29.32
CA LEU A 140 -7.32 14.56 -28.51
C LEU A 140 -6.70 13.42 -27.70
N TYR A 141 -7.36 12.26 -27.64
CA TYR A 141 -6.79 11.07 -27.02
C TYR A 141 -6.49 10.00 -28.07
N MET A 142 -5.20 9.75 -28.26
CA MET A 142 -4.70 8.56 -28.93
C MET A 142 -3.74 7.86 -27.98
N PRO A 143 -4.07 6.64 -27.50
CA PRO A 143 -3.18 5.92 -26.60
C PRO A 143 -1.86 5.65 -27.33
N LYS A 144 -0.77 6.16 -26.77
CA LYS A 144 0.57 5.95 -27.33
C LYS A 144 1.00 4.49 -27.15
N PRO A 145 1.53 3.82 -28.17
CA PRO A 145 2.06 2.47 -28.03
C PRO A 145 3.31 2.48 -27.14
N LEU A 146 3.60 1.36 -26.48
CA LEU A 146 4.72 1.24 -25.54
C LEU A 146 6.06 1.69 -26.13
N ARG A 147 6.30 1.42 -27.42
CA ARG A 147 7.50 1.85 -28.16
C ARG A 147 7.74 3.36 -28.19
N GLU A 148 6.70 4.18 -27.97
CA GLU A 148 6.89 5.63 -27.89
C GLU A 148 7.63 6.08 -26.63
N LEU A 149 7.81 5.21 -25.63
CA LEU A 149 8.71 5.49 -24.51
C LEU A 149 10.18 5.63 -24.94
N GLU A 150 10.57 5.06 -26.08
CA GLU A 150 11.92 5.22 -26.64
C GLU A 150 12.11 6.59 -27.31
N ASN A 151 11.03 7.34 -27.51
CA ASN A 151 11.00 8.62 -28.21
C ASN A 151 10.28 9.68 -27.35
N LEU A 152 10.59 9.71 -26.05
CA LEU A 152 10.08 10.74 -25.16
C LEU A 152 10.65 12.11 -25.54
N ASP A 153 9.87 13.15 -25.28
CA ASP A 153 10.36 14.52 -25.35
C ASP A 153 11.57 14.68 -24.40
N PRO A 154 12.66 15.36 -24.79
CA PRO A 154 13.86 15.48 -23.96
C PRO A 154 13.60 16.03 -22.56
N GLU A 155 12.63 16.93 -22.40
CA GLU A 155 12.25 17.48 -21.09
C GLU A 155 11.59 16.40 -20.23
N VAL A 156 10.64 15.65 -20.80
CA VAL A 156 9.96 14.54 -20.13
C VAL A 156 10.95 13.43 -19.79
N GLU A 157 11.86 13.08 -20.70
CA GLU A 157 12.92 12.10 -20.47
C GLU A 157 13.80 12.51 -19.29
N ALA A 158 14.25 13.77 -19.23
CA ALA A 158 15.06 14.27 -18.13
C ALA A 158 14.33 14.17 -16.77
N GLU A 159 13.04 14.52 -16.73
CA GLU A 159 12.21 14.36 -15.53
C GLU A 159 12.07 12.89 -15.11
N VAL A 160 11.81 11.99 -16.07
CA VAL A 160 11.72 10.54 -15.82
C VAL A 160 13.03 10.01 -15.25
N GLN A 161 14.17 10.38 -15.81
CA GLN A 161 15.49 9.95 -15.31
C GLN A 161 15.76 10.44 -13.90
N GLU A 162 15.41 11.69 -13.57
CA GLU A 162 15.53 12.22 -12.22
C GLU A 162 14.61 11.49 -11.22
N ILE A 163 13.39 11.12 -11.63
CA ILE A 163 12.48 10.31 -10.81
C ILE A 163 13.08 8.92 -10.54
N LEU A 164 13.61 8.26 -11.57
CA LEU A 164 14.23 6.94 -11.44
C LEU A 164 15.44 6.97 -10.50
N LYS A 165 16.32 7.97 -10.66
CA LYS A 165 17.45 8.20 -9.76
C LYS A 165 17.00 8.36 -8.30
N ARG A 166 15.98 9.17 -8.04
CA ARG A 166 15.41 9.35 -6.68
C ARG A 166 14.81 8.07 -6.11
N TRP A 167 14.34 7.15 -6.95
CA TRP A 167 13.84 5.85 -6.51
C TRP A 167 14.98 4.91 -6.13
N GLU A 168 16.06 4.91 -6.90
CA GLU A 168 17.28 4.15 -6.57
C GLU A 168 17.91 4.63 -5.26
N GLU A 169 18.07 5.95 -5.09
CA GLU A 169 18.59 6.53 -3.85
C GLU A 169 17.73 6.12 -2.63
N ARG A 170 16.41 6.15 -2.76
CA ARG A 170 15.50 5.69 -1.69
C ARG A 170 15.66 4.19 -1.40
N ARG A 171 15.82 3.35 -2.42
CA ARG A 171 16.07 1.91 -2.22
C ARG A 171 17.40 1.65 -1.52
N GLU A 172 18.45 2.37 -1.88
CA GLU A 172 19.75 2.26 -1.21
C GLU A 172 19.69 2.69 0.26
N GLN A 173 18.98 3.78 0.56
CA GLN A 173 18.76 4.22 1.94
C GLN A 173 18.04 3.16 2.77
N PHE A 174 17.02 2.51 2.20
CA PHE A 174 16.32 1.40 2.85
C PHE A 174 17.26 0.23 3.15
N LYS A 175 18.05 -0.23 2.17
CA LYS A 175 19.01 -1.33 2.36
C LYS A 175 20.06 -1.00 3.44
N LYS A 176 20.62 0.20 3.43
CA LYS A 176 21.57 0.66 4.48
C LYS A 176 20.92 0.72 5.86
N GLY A 177 19.61 0.96 5.93
CA GLY A 177 18.83 0.90 7.17
C GLY A 177 18.73 -0.53 7.70
N GLU A 178 18.37 -1.49 6.85
CA GLU A 178 18.28 -2.92 7.19
C GLU A 178 19.64 -3.48 7.65
N GLU A 179 20.72 -3.18 6.92
CA GLU A 179 22.09 -3.63 7.29
C GLU A 179 22.54 -3.09 8.66
N LYS A 180 22.18 -1.85 9.00
CA LYS A 180 22.49 -1.26 10.31
C LYS A 180 21.69 -1.89 11.44
N GLU A 181 20.45 -2.30 11.17
CA GLU A 181 19.59 -2.96 12.16
C GLU A 181 20.10 -4.37 12.44
N GLU A 182 20.49 -5.13 11.40
CA GLU A 182 21.12 -6.45 11.54
C GLU A 182 22.46 -6.39 12.30
N GLN A 183 23.30 -5.36 12.04
CA GLN A 183 24.57 -5.19 12.76
C GLN A 183 24.37 -4.85 14.25
N LYS A 184 23.31 -4.10 14.59
CA LYS A 184 22.95 -3.83 16.00
C LYS A 184 22.50 -5.10 16.71
N GLU A 185 21.61 -5.87 16.10
CA GLU A 185 21.17 -7.16 16.65
C GLU A 185 22.35 -8.12 16.88
N GLN A 186 23.34 -8.15 15.98
CA GLN A 186 24.54 -8.98 16.16
C GLN A 186 25.47 -8.50 17.29
N LYS A 187 25.56 -7.19 17.54
CA LYS A 187 26.36 -6.65 18.65
C LYS A 187 25.70 -6.92 20.00
N GLU A 188 24.40 -6.70 20.12
CA GLU A 188 23.65 -7.01 21.36
C GLU A 188 23.78 -8.49 21.72
N ARG A 189 23.70 -9.41 20.74
CA ARG A 189 23.93 -10.85 20.96
C ARG A 189 25.35 -11.24 21.38
N LYS A 190 26.36 -10.38 21.14
CA LYS A 190 27.75 -10.61 21.57
C LYS A 190 28.02 -10.08 22.97
N GLU A 191 27.28 -9.08 23.43
CA GLU A 191 27.43 -8.49 24.76
C GLU A 191 26.63 -9.25 25.84
N GLU A 192 25.64 -10.05 25.46
CA GLU A 192 24.89 -10.95 26.37
C GLU A 192 25.57 -12.33 26.60
N LYS A 193 26.74 -12.58 26.00
CA LYS A 193 27.56 -13.79 26.22
C LYS A 193 28.80 -13.49 27.03
#